data_AF-A0AA41VGM9-F1
#
_entry.id   AF-A0AA41VGM9-F1
#
_cell.length_a   1.000
_cell.length_b   1.000
_cell.length_c   1.000
_cell.angle_alpha   90.00
_cell.angle_beta   90.00
_cell.angle_gamma   90.00
#
_symmetry.space_group_name_H-M   'P 1'
#
loop_
_entity.id
_entity.type
_entity.pdbx_description
1 polymer ?
#
loop_
_entity_poly.entity_id
_entity_poly.type
_entity_poly.pdbx_seq_one_letter_code
_entity_poly.pdbx_strand_id
1 'polypeptide(L)'
;LEEAEAQCALLNSESLCDGCFSSDSDIFLFGAKTVYRDMCLSDGGHVVCYEMLDIQQKLGYGRNSLITLAILLGSDYSHGVRGFGPETACKIVKAVGDDIILQQIRLEGLELVKKTKGKKREKALNANKENNLVHEQNIAGNEQNVLQRDQFVKVSDAYLKPKCRSPDSEEVRRALVQSPFQRSKLQQACVGFFGWTPEKTDEYILPKIGERDLRRFSNLRSTLSVLGVQVPLNEMPVPCPISSIIKQRKVQGSDCFEVAWEHLDGLKTSIVPADLIQ
;
A
#
# COMPACT_ATOMS: atom_id res chain seq x y z
N LEU A 1 7.84 13.89 10.68
CA LEU A 1 8.36 13.51 9.36
C LEU A 1 7.17 13.32 8.44
N GLU A 2 7.24 13.74 7.17
CA GLU A 2 6.22 13.37 6.18
C GLU A 2 6.78 12.20 5.40
N GLU A 3 6.09 11.06 5.43
CA GLU A 3 6.52 9.85 4.73
C GLU A 3 5.62 9.57 3.54
N ALA A 4 6.24 9.23 2.42
CA ALA A 4 5.52 8.92 1.19
C ALA A 4 4.60 7.70 1.38
N GLU A 5 5.04 6.68 2.13
CA GLU A 5 4.26 5.48 2.39
C GLU A 5 3.00 5.76 3.20
N ALA A 6 3.11 6.65 4.19
CA ALA A 6 1.95 7.10 4.95
C ALA A 6 0.93 7.81 4.05
N GLN A 7 1.40 8.65 3.12
CA GLN A 7 0.50 9.29 2.14
C GLN A 7 -0.14 8.25 1.20
N CYS A 8 0.63 7.29 0.68
CA CYS A 8 0.10 6.21 -0.16
C CYS A 8 -0.95 5.38 0.58
N ALA A 9 -0.65 4.96 1.82
CA ALA A 9 -1.57 4.22 2.68
C ALA A 9 -2.86 4.99 2.92
N LEU A 10 -2.78 6.31 3.18
CA LEU A 10 -3.96 7.16 3.33
C LEU A 10 -4.80 7.20 2.05
N LEU A 11 -4.17 7.40 0.88
CA LEU A 11 -4.91 7.43 -0.39
C LEU A 11 -5.62 6.09 -0.66
N ASN A 12 -4.98 4.96 -0.32
CA ASN A 12 -5.59 3.65 -0.47
C ASN A 12 -6.69 3.39 0.57
N SER A 13 -6.52 3.81 1.83
CA SER A 13 -7.55 3.65 2.85
C SER A 13 -8.81 4.46 2.53
N GLU A 14 -8.65 5.64 1.95
CA GLU A 14 -9.72 6.53 1.49
C GLU A 14 -10.26 6.18 0.09
N SER A 15 -9.81 5.07 -0.50
CA SER A 15 -10.26 4.59 -1.82
C SER A 15 -10.00 5.58 -2.97
N LEU A 16 -8.98 6.43 -2.83
CA LEU A 16 -8.48 7.32 -3.88
C LEU A 16 -7.47 6.62 -4.81
N CYS A 17 -6.94 5.46 -4.40
CA CYS A 17 -6.25 4.51 -5.26
C CYS A 17 -6.56 3.06 -4.86
N ASP A 18 -6.45 2.15 -5.83
CA ASP A 18 -6.78 0.73 -5.64
C ASP A 18 -5.71 -0.05 -4.85
N GLY A 19 -4.47 0.45 -4.82
CA GLY A 19 -3.39 -0.15 -4.06
C GLY A 19 -2.12 0.69 -4.08
N CYS A 20 -1.13 0.26 -3.30
CA CYS A 20 0.15 0.94 -3.16
C CYS A 20 1.29 0.02 -3.61
N PHE A 21 2.25 0.56 -4.36
CA PHE A 21 3.53 -0.12 -4.56
C PHE A 21 4.48 0.30 -3.45
N SER A 22 4.96 -0.65 -2.66
CA SER A 22 5.95 -0.39 -1.62
C SER A 22 6.80 -1.64 -1.37
N SER A 23 8.09 -1.42 -1.14
CA SER A 23 9.03 -2.45 -0.71
C SER A 23 9.12 -2.55 0.81
N ASP A 24 8.40 -1.74 1.58
CA ASP A 24 8.36 -1.74 3.04
C ASP A 24 7.05 -2.35 3.56
N SER A 25 7.10 -2.95 4.75
CA SER A 25 5.91 -3.44 5.45
C SER A 25 5.22 -2.38 6.31
N ASP A 26 5.89 -1.29 6.63
CA ASP A 26 5.36 -0.21 7.48
C ASP A 26 4.12 0.47 6.86
N ILE A 27 3.96 0.38 5.54
CA ILE A 27 2.77 0.85 4.83
C ILE A 27 1.45 0.24 5.37
N PHE A 28 1.47 -0.99 5.89
CA PHE A 28 0.30 -1.59 6.54
C PHE A 28 0.01 -0.98 7.91
N LEU A 29 1.05 -0.54 8.64
CA LEU A 29 0.90 0.15 9.92
C LEU A 29 0.31 1.56 9.70
N PHE A 30 0.60 2.20 8.57
CA PHE A 30 -0.05 3.44 8.15
C PHE A 30 -1.49 3.26 7.64
N GLY A 31 -1.91 2.01 7.37
CA GLY A 31 -3.31 1.67 7.10
C GLY A 31 -3.65 1.32 5.65
N ALA A 32 -2.65 1.00 4.81
CA ALA A 32 -2.93 0.48 3.47
C ALA A 32 -3.75 -0.81 3.53
N LYS A 33 -4.67 -0.97 2.57
CA LYS A 33 -5.52 -2.15 2.38
C LYS A 33 -4.90 -3.13 1.40
N THR A 34 -4.29 -2.64 0.31
CA THR A 34 -3.74 -3.46 -0.77
C THR A 34 -2.33 -2.97 -1.13
N VAL A 35 -1.35 -3.86 -1.05
CA VAL A 35 0.06 -3.54 -1.26
C VAL A 35 0.66 -4.50 -2.29
N TYR A 36 1.29 -3.92 -3.31
CA TYR A 36 2.03 -4.62 -4.35
C TYR A 36 3.54 -4.53 -4.08
N ARG A 37 4.20 -5.68 -4.04
CA ARG A 37 5.65 -5.84 -3.81
C ARG A 37 6.27 -6.71 -4.90
N ASP A 38 7.60 -6.67 -4.98
CA ASP A 38 8.41 -7.58 -5.81
C ASP A 38 7.95 -7.63 -7.28
N MET A 39 7.80 -6.44 -7.88
CA MET A 39 7.42 -6.33 -9.29
C MET A 39 8.56 -6.75 -10.21
N CYS A 40 8.28 -7.68 -11.11
CA CYS A 40 9.18 -8.12 -12.15
C CYS A 40 8.57 -7.81 -13.52
N LEU A 41 9.24 -6.99 -14.32
CA LEU A 41 8.76 -6.53 -15.64
C LEU A 41 9.35 -7.32 -16.82
N SER A 42 10.17 -8.34 -16.56
CA SER A 42 10.72 -9.19 -17.62
C SER A 42 9.68 -10.18 -18.16
N ASP A 43 10.08 -11.02 -19.11
CA ASP A 43 9.19 -12.03 -19.71
C ASP A 43 8.63 -12.98 -18.63
N GLY A 44 7.30 -13.18 -18.64
CA GLY A 44 6.58 -13.85 -17.53
C GLY A 44 6.46 -13.02 -16.25
N GLY A 45 6.48 -11.69 -16.37
CA GLY A 45 6.46 -10.74 -15.26
C GLY A 45 5.38 -11.02 -14.21
N HIS A 46 5.70 -10.69 -12.96
CA HIS A 46 4.82 -10.94 -11.81
C HIS A 46 4.86 -9.76 -10.84
N VAL A 47 3.88 -9.73 -9.96
CA VAL A 47 3.83 -8.85 -8.80
C VAL A 47 3.21 -9.62 -7.65
N VAL A 48 3.72 -9.43 -6.44
CA VAL A 48 3.16 -10.05 -5.24
C VAL A 48 2.16 -9.07 -4.62
N CYS A 49 0.92 -9.50 -4.48
CA CYS A 49 -0.14 -8.72 -3.84
C CYS A 49 -0.37 -9.20 -2.40
N TYR A 50 -0.38 -8.26 -1.47
CA TYR A 50 -0.75 -8.49 -0.07
C TYR A 50 -1.96 -7.63 0.26
N GLU A 51 -3.02 -8.26 0.77
CA GLU A 51 -4.21 -7.56 1.24
C GLU A 51 -4.28 -7.62 2.77
N MET A 52 -4.57 -6.49 3.42
CA MET A 52 -4.76 -6.41 4.87
C MET A 52 -5.86 -7.36 5.35
N LEU A 53 -6.90 -7.55 4.54
CA LEU A 53 -7.98 -8.51 4.80
C LEU A 53 -7.45 -9.95 4.87
N ASP A 54 -6.57 -10.32 3.95
CA ASP A 54 -5.91 -11.63 3.94
C ASP A 54 -5.00 -11.82 5.15
N ILE A 55 -4.23 -10.79 5.53
CA ILE A 55 -3.38 -10.79 6.73
C ILE A 55 -4.23 -11.03 7.98
N GLN A 56 -5.35 -10.32 8.10
CA GLN A 56 -6.30 -10.48 9.20
C GLN A 56 -6.89 -11.89 9.25
N GLN A 57 -7.41 -12.39 8.14
CA GLN A 57 -8.11 -13.68 8.11
C GLN A 57 -7.17 -14.88 8.25
N LYS A 58 -6.02 -14.85 7.58
CA LYS A 58 -5.08 -15.99 7.52
C LYS A 58 -4.11 -16.00 8.70
N LEU A 59 -3.66 -14.83 9.15
CA LEU A 59 -2.64 -14.73 10.21
C LEU A 59 -3.24 -14.34 11.57
N GLY A 60 -4.39 -13.67 11.58
CA GLY A 60 -5.03 -13.16 12.79
C GLY A 60 -4.44 -11.84 13.29
N TYR A 61 -3.83 -11.06 12.40
CA TYR A 61 -3.23 -9.76 12.72
C TYR A 61 -3.94 -8.65 11.97
N GLY A 62 -4.51 -7.68 12.69
CA GLY A 62 -4.96 -6.42 12.10
C GLY A 62 -3.94 -5.30 12.32
N ARG A 63 -4.33 -4.08 11.96
CA ARG A 63 -3.44 -2.92 12.03
C ARG A 63 -2.92 -2.66 13.44
N ASN A 64 -3.77 -2.78 14.46
CA ASN A 64 -3.38 -2.55 15.84
C ASN A 64 -2.37 -3.59 16.34
N SER A 65 -2.53 -4.84 15.89
CA SER A 65 -1.60 -5.93 16.11
C SER A 65 -0.24 -5.64 15.49
N LEU A 66 -0.23 -5.20 14.23
CA LEU A 66 1.01 -4.89 13.51
C LEU A 66 1.76 -3.70 14.15
N ILE A 67 1.05 -2.63 14.51
CA ILE A 67 1.65 -1.48 15.23
C ILE A 67 2.23 -1.94 16.57
N THR A 68 1.52 -2.82 17.28
CA THR A 68 2.04 -3.41 18.52
C THR A 68 3.32 -4.21 18.27
N LEU A 69 3.37 -5.02 17.22
CA LEU A 69 4.57 -5.78 16.88
C LEU A 69 5.75 -4.86 16.59
N ALA A 70 5.55 -3.74 15.89
CA ALA A 70 6.59 -2.72 15.70
C ALA A 70 7.05 -2.08 17.02
N ILE A 71 6.14 -1.80 17.96
CA ILE A 71 6.51 -1.31 19.29
C ILE A 71 7.39 -2.33 20.04
N LEU A 72 7.04 -3.61 19.98
CA LEU A 72 7.71 -4.68 20.72
C LEU A 72 9.04 -5.11 20.09
N LEU A 73 9.09 -5.25 18.77
CA LEU A 73 10.23 -5.77 18.02
C LEU A 73 11.20 -4.68 17.56
N GLY A 74 10.71 -3.44 17.48
CA GLY A 74 11.42 -2.30 16.93
C GLY A 74 10.96 -1.98 15.51
N SER A 75 11.12 -0.71 15.17
CA SER A 75 10.87 -0.12 13.85
C SER A 75 11.64 1.18 13.72
N ASP A 76 11.44 1.94 12.65
CA ASP A 76 12.12 3.23 12.45
C ASP A 76 11.79 4.27 13.54
N TYR A 77 10.68 4.07 14.26
CA TYR A 77 10.25 4.93 15.36
C TYR A 77 10.67 4.42 16.75
N SER A 78 11.18 3.20 16.86
CA SER A 78 11.45 2.53 18.14
C SER A 78 12.57 1.51 18.06
N HIS A 79 13.45 1.48 19.07
CA HIS A 79 14.45 0.41 19.19
C HIS A 79 13.87 -0.94 19.66
N GLY A 80 12.54 -1.00 19.86
CA GLY A 80 11.86 -2.18 20.38
C GLY A 80 12.06 -2.38 21.88
N VAL A 81 11.50 -3.46 22.39
CA VAL A 81 11.58 -3.81 23.81
C VAL A 81 12.54 -4.99 23.99
N ARG A 82 13.60 -4.77 24.79
CA ARG A 82 14.57 -5.81 25.10
C ARG A 82 13.89 -7.06 25.68
N GLY A 83 14.22 -8.24 25.12
CA GLY A 83 13.71 -9.53 25.59
C GLY A 83 12.43 -10.00 24.90
N PHE A 84 11.95 -9.28 23.89
CA PHE A 84 10.93 -9.74 22.95
C PHE A 84 11.59 -10.16 21.64
N GLY A 85 11.42 -11.43 21.28
CA GLY A 85 11.69 -11.91 19.93
C GLY A 85 10.39 -12.03 19.12
N PRO A 86 10.47 -12.17 17.78
CA PRO A 86 9.31 -12.23 16.89
C PRO A 86 8.25 -13.23 17.34
N GLU A 87 8.64 -14.46 17.68
CA GLU A 87 7.70 -15.48 18.12
C GLU A 87 6.94 -15.10 19.40
N THR A 88 7.63 -14.49 20.37
CA THR A 88 7.02 -14.14 21.65
C THR A 88 6.07 -12.98 21.48
N ALA A 89 6.46 -11.96 20.70
CA ALA A 89 5.60 -10.83 20.38
C ALA A 89 4.35 -11.30 19.62
N CYS A 90 4.51 -12.11 18.58
CA CYS A 90 3.41 -12.69 17.81
C CYS A 90 2.43 -13.49 18.66
N LYS A 91 2.93 -14.32 19.60
CA LYS A 91 2.09 -15.09 20.53
C LYS A 91 1.27 -14.19 21.45
N ILE A 92 1.88 -13.13 21.99
CA ILE A 92 1.21 -12.21 22.93
C ILE A 92 0.14 -11.40 22.20
N VAL A 93 0.51 -10.80 21.06
CA VAL A 93 -0.41 -9.99 20.25
C VAL A 93 -1.62 -10.83 19.81
N LYS A 94 -1.38 -12.05 19.32
CA LYS A 94 -2.46 -12.95 18.90
C LYS A 94 -3.34 -13.43 20.05
N ALA A 95 -2.78 -13.63 21.24
CA ALA A 95 -3.55 -14.08 22.41
C ALA A 95 -4.47 -12.99 22.96
N VAL A 96 -4.09 -11.72 22.80
CA VAL A 96 -4.87 -10.57 23.25
C VAL A 96 -5.91 -10.15 22.20
N GLY A 97 -5.54 -10.18 20.93
CA GLY A 97 -6.41 -9.81 19.81
C GLY A 97 -6.33 -8.35 19.41
N ASP A 98 -6.67 -8.08 18.15
CA ASP A 98 -6.43 -6.78 17.48
C ASP A 98 -7.18 -5.60 18.12
N ASP A 99 -8.41 -5.83 18.58
CA ASP A 99 -9.31 -4.77 19.05
C ASP A 99 -8.79 -4.07 20.32
N ILE A 100 -8.07 -4.81 21.16
CA ILE A 100 -7.69 -4.36 22.51
C ILE A 100 -6.18 -4.20 22.71
N ILE A 101 -5.34 -4.91 21.93
CA ILE A 101 -3.90 -5.00 22.18
C ILE A 101 -3.20 -3.64 22.19
N LEU A 102 -3.50 -2.79 21.20
CA LEU A 102 -2.84 -1.49 21.08
C LEU A 102 -3.28 -0.53 22.18
N GLN A 103 -4.58 -0.50 22.49
CA GLN A 103 -5.11 0.32 23.58
C GLN A 103 -4.49 -0.09 24.93
N GLN A 104 -4.39 -1.40 25.16
CA GLN A 104 -3.80 -1.93 26.38
C GLN A 104 -2.33 -1.57 26.53
N ILE A 105 -1.52 -1.68 25.48
CA ILE A 105 -0.10 -1.29 25.54
C ILE A 105 0.06 0.21 25.75
N ARG A 106 -0.82 1.04 25.18
CA ARG A 106 -0.81 2.48 25.40
C ARG A 106 -1.15 2.86 26.85
N LEU A 107 -2.09 2.17 27.49
CA LEU A 107 -2.55 2.48 28.85
C LEU A 107 -1.71 1.80 29.96
N GLU A 108 -1.48 0.50 29.82
CA GLU A 108 -0.91 -0.38 30.85
C GLU A 108 0.57 -0.74 30.59
N GLY A 109 1.11 -0.43 29.41
CA GLY A 109 2.49 -0.78 29.03
C GLY A 109 2.71 -2.29 28.97
N LEU A 110 3.85 -2.76 29.49
CA LEU A 110 4.26 -4.18 29.42
C LEU A 110 3.77 -5.04 30.61
N GLU A 111 2.96 -4.49 31.53
CA GLU A 111 2.50 -5.22 32.72
C GLU A 111 1.68 -6.49 32.38
N LEU A 112 1.03 -6.51 31.21
CA LEU A 112 0.35 -7.69 30.66
C LEU A 112 1.30 -8.84 30.31
N VAL A 113 2.50 -8.51 29.82
CA VAL A 113 3.50 -9.52 29.42
C VAL A 113 4.08 -10.21 30.65
N LYS A 114 4.19 -9.47 31.77
CA LYS A 114 4.60 -10.03 33.06
C LYS A 114 3.55 -11.00 33.60
N LYS A 115 2.25 -10.69 33.49
CA LYS A 115 1.15 -11.58 33.91
C LYS A 115 1.06 -12.88 33.08
N THR A 116 1.32 -12.82 31.78
CA THR A 116 1.36 -14.03 30.92
C THR A 116 2.59 -14.90 31.17
N LYS A 117 3.73 -14.32 31.56
CA LYS A 117 4.91 -15.07 32.02
C LYS A 117 4.72 -15.66 33.44
N GLY A 118 4.02 -14.97 34.34
CA GLY A 118 3.74 -15.41 35.72
C GLY A 118 2.91 -16.69 35.81
N LYS A 119 1.90 -16.85 34.94
CA LYS A 119 1.07 -18.08 34.89
C LYS A 119 1.84 -19.36 34.54
N LYS A 120 3.06 -19.27 33.99
CA LYS A 120 3.94 -20.43 33.74
C LYS A 120 4.91 -20.75 34.87
N ARG A 121 5.11 -19.85 35.84
CA ARG A 121 6.08 -20.02 36.94
C ARG A 121 5.46 -20.52 38.25
N GLU A 122 4.14 -20.46 38.42
CA GLU A 122 3.42 -20.93 39.62
C GLU A 122 3.33 -22.47 39.80
N LYS A 123 4.19 -23.25 39.13
CA LYS A 123 4.34 -24.70 39.41
C LYS A 123 5.69 -25.11 39.99
N ALA A 124 6.55 -24.17 40.38
CA ALA A 124 7.76 -24.51 41.11
C ALA A 124 8.08 -23.47 42.19
N LEU A 125 8.24 -23.96 43.43
CA LEU A 125 8.72 -23.30 44.65
C LEU A 125 7.66 -22.65 45.55
N ASN A 126 6.98 -23.49 46.34
CA ASN A 126 6.59 -23.16 47.70
C ASN A 126 7.76 -23.47 48.65
N ALA A 127 8.36 -22.45 49.28
CA ALA A 127 9.00 -22.55 50.60
C ALA A 127 9.39 -21.15 51.14
N ASN A 128 8.59 -20.68 52.09
CA ASN A 128 8.91 -19.87 53.29
C ASN A 128 10.06 -18.83 53.25
N LYS A 129 9.75 -17.56 53.52
CA LYS A 129 9.93 -16.93 54.86
C LYS A 129 9.57 -15.43 54.86
N GLU A 130 9.17 -15.01 56.06
CA GLU A 130 8.59 -13.75 56.47
C GLU A 130 9.52 -12.52 56.46
N ASN A 131 8.83 -11.36 56.42
CA ASN A 131 9.08 -10.07 57.07
C ASN A 131 10.05 -9.03 56.48
N ASN A 132 9.41 -7.93 56.05
CA ASN A 132 9.69 -6.49 56.21
C ASN A 132 11.12 -5.99 55.98
N LEU A 133 11.28 -5.00 55.09
CA LEU A 133 11.92 -3.70 55.36
C LEU A 133 11.87 -2.74 54.14
N VAL A 134 11.34 -1.55 54.43
CA VAL A 134 11.62 -0.23 53.84
C VAL A 134 11.10 0.14 52.44
N HIS A 135 10.21 1.12 52.51
CA HIS A 135 9.48 1.84 51.50
C HIS A 135 10.34 2.98 50.95
N GLU A 136 11.12 2.76 49.88
CA GLU A 136 11.81 3.87 49.18
C GLU A 136 12.24 3.58 47.71
N GLN A 137 11.66 2.56 47.05
CA GLN A 137 12.03 2.19 45.67
C GLN A 137 10.96 2.41 44.59
N ASN A 138 9.81 3.03 44.92
CA ASN A 138 8.66 3.07 44.00
C ASN A 138 8.57 4.31 43.09
N ILE A 139 9.42 5.33 43.25
CA ILE A 139 9.34 6.55 42.43
C ILE A 139 10.06 6.36 41.09
N ALA A 140 11.31 5.88 41.11
CA ALA A 140 12.11 5.66 39.89
C ALA A 140 11.51 4.57 38.96
N GLY A 141 10.94 3.51 39.54
CA GLY A 141 10.25 2.47 38.77
C GLY A 141 8.96 2.98 38.11
N ASN A 142 8.23 3.89 38.77
CA ASN A 142 7.03 4.49 38.21
C ASN A 142 7.38 5.49 37.09
N GLU A 143 8.42 6.31 37.28
CA GLU A 143 8.91 7.25 36.26
C GLU A 143 9.42 6.53 35.00
N GLN A 144 10.21 5.45 35.14
CA GLN A 144 10.64 4.64 33.99
C GLN A 144 9.46 3.99 33.26
N ASN A 145 8.45 3.51 33.99
CA ASN A 145 7.23 2.96 33.40
C ASN A 145 6.38 4.03 32.70
N VAL A 146 6.37 5.28 33.20
CA VAL A 146 5.69 6.40 32.55
C VAL A 146 6.43 6.81 31.27
N LEU A 147 7.75 6.95 31.31
CA LEU A 147 8.59 7.28 30.14
C LEU A 147 8.45 6.22 29.02
N GLN A 148 8.44 4.94 29.40
CA GLN A 148 8.25 3.86 28.43
C GLN A 148 6.85 3.89 27.80
N ARG A 149 5.81 4.17 28.59
CA ARG A 149 4.43 4.34 28.08
C ARG A 149 4.32 5.54 27.14
N ASP A 150 4.92 6.66 27.50
CA ASP A 150 4.98 7.85 26.65
C ASP A 150 5.69 7.54 25.30
N GLN A 151 6.76 6.75 25.33
CA GLN A 151 7.40 6.26 24.12
C GLN A 151 6.47 5.38 23.27
N PHE A 152 5.72 4.44 23.88
CA PHE A 152 4.78 3.60 23.14
C PHE A 152 3.65 4.41 22.52
N VAL A 153 3.13 5.41 23.24
CA VAL A 153 2.12 6.34 22.71
C VAL A 153 2.68 7.10 21.52
N LYS A 154 3.88 7.67 21.63
CA LYS A 154 4.56 8.39 20.53
C LYS A 154 4.74 7.54 19.29
N VAL A 155 5.22 6.30 19.45
CA VAL A 155 5.40 5.35 18.34
C VAL A 155 4.05 4.99 17.73
N SER A 156 3.04 4.68 18.55
CA SER A 156 1.71 4.36 18.03
C SER A 156 1.07 5.53 17.29
N ASP A 157 1.22 6.76 17.78
CA ASP A 157 0.68 7.95 17.15
C ASP A 157 1.43 8.30 15.85
N ALA A 158 2.70 7.94 15.71
CA ALA A 158 3.43 8.09 14.43
C ALA A 158 2.76 7.29 13.30
N TYR A 159 2.30 6.07 13.59
CA TYR A 159 1.59 5.22 12.61
C TYR A 159 0.09 5.50 12.50
N LEU A 160 -0.57 5.87 13.60
CA LEU A 160 -2.01 6.14 13.63
C LEU A 160 -2.39 7.53 13.13
N LYS A 161 -1.50 8.50 13.34
CA LYS A 161 -1.70 9.92 12.98
C LYS A 161 -0.48 10.45 12.22
N PRO A 162 -0.08 9.79 11.13
CA PRO A 162 1.03 10.27 10.33
C PRO A 162 0.71 11.64 9.75
N LYS A 163 1.75 12.44 9.53
CA LYS A 163 1.58 13.74 8.87
C LYS A 163 1.39 13.51 7.38
N CYS A 164 0.15 13.60 6.92
CA CYS A 164 -0.24 13.46 5.52
C CYS A 164 -0.99 14.70 5.03
N ARG A 165 -1.01 14.90 3.71
CA ARG A 165 -1.93 15.83 3.06
C ARG A 165 -3.35 15.26 3.11
N SER A 166 -4.31 16.14 3.38
CA SER A 166 -5.73 15.78 3.42
C SER A 166 -6.16 15.16 2.08
N PRO A 167 -7.03 14.13 2.08
CA PRO A 167 -7.65 13.60 0.86
C PRO A 167 -8.31 14.67 -0.02
N ASP A 168 -8.88 15.70 0.62
CA ASP A 168 -9.56 16.81 -0.06
C ASP A 168 -8.62 17.98 -0.43
N SER A 169 -7.31 17.86 -0.18
CA SER A 169 -6.37 18.93 -0.47
C SER A 169 -6.23 19.14 -1.98
N GLU A 170 -5.95 20.38 -2.38
CA GLU A 170 -5.73 20.73 -3.78
C GLU A 170 -4.56 19.94 -4.40
N GLU A 171 -3.53 19.63 -3.61
CA GLU A 171 -2.42 18.80 -4.07
C GLU A 171 -2.86 17.36 -4.40
N VAL A 172 -3.68 16.75 -3.54
CA VAL A 172 -4.22 15.40 -3.78
C VAL A 172 -5.16 15.42 -4.98
N ARG A 173 -6.09 16.39 -5.05
CA ARG A 173 -6.97 16.56 -6.21
C ARG A 173 -6.17 16.70 -7.50
N ARG A 174 -5.15 17.54 -7.52
CA ARG A 174 -4.27 17.73 -8.68
C ARG A 174 -3.56 16.45 -9.09
N ALA A 175 -3.10 15.65 -8.13
CA ALA A 175 -2.44 14.36 -8.41
C ALA A 175 -3.41 13.33 -9.02
N LEU A 176 -4.69 13.37 -8.65
CA LEU A 176 -5.73 12.47 -9.17
C LEU A 176 -6.30 12.93 -10.52
N VAL A 177 -6.10 14.19 -10.92
CA VAL A 177 -6.59 14.71 -12.19
C VAL A 177 -5.88 14.04 -13.36
N GLN A 178 -6.66 13.41 -14.23
CA GLN A 178 -6.17 12.90 -15.51
C GLN A 178 -5.93 14.06 -16.48
N SER A 179 -4.66 14.40 -16.68
CA SER A 179 -4.26 15.45 -17.63
C SER A 179 -4.09 14.88 -19.05
N PRO A 180 -4.39 15.67 -20.11
CA PRO A 180 -4.07 15.30 -21.48
C PRO A 180 -2.57 15.05 -21.67
N PHE A 181 -2.23 14.14 -22.58
CA PHE A 181 -0.83 13.86 -22.92
C PHE A 181 -0.19 15.08 -23.61
N GLN A 182 0.84 15.66 -22.99
CA GLN A 182 1.55 16.84 -23.52
C GLN A 182 2.73 16.42 -24.40
N ARG A 183 2.44 15.92 -25.62
CA ARG A 183 3.44 15.37 -26.56
C ARG A 183 4.67 16.25 -26.74
N SER A 184 4.47 17.53 -27.08
CA SER A 184 5.59 18.45 -27.35
C SER A 184 6.49 18.67 -26.13
N LYS A 185 5.92 18.70 -24.92
CA LYS A 185 6.72 18.86 -23.69
C LYS A 185 7.53 17.60 -23.39
N LEU A 186 6.95 16.41 -23.60
CA LEU A 186 7.70 15.17 -23.40
C LEU A 186 8.82 15.03 -24.43
N GLN A 187 8.58 15.36 -25.69
CA GLN A 187 9.61 15.39 -26.73
C GLN A 187 10.75 16.36 -26.36
N GLN A 188 10.43 17.60 -25.94
CA GLN A 188 11.43 18.56 -25.47
C GLN A 188 12.26 18.02 -24.29
N ALA A 189 11.61 17.37 -23.33
CA ALA A 189 12.30 16.72 -22.22
C ALA A 189 13.22 15.58 -22.70
N CYS A 190 12.75 14.72 -23.60
CA CYS A 190 13.55 13.60 -24.11
C CYS A 190 14.73 14.06 -24.97
N VAL A 191 14.59 15.15 -25.72
CA VAL A 191 15.70 15.82 -26.41
C VAL A 191 16.72 16.31 -25.39
N GLY A 192 16.29 17.03 -24.35
CA GLY A 192 17.18 17.63 -23.36
C GLY A 192 17.89 16.62 -22.44
N PHE A 193 17.19 15.59 -21.97
CA PHE A 193 17.71 14.63 -21.00
C PHE A 193 18.33 13.38 -21.62
N PHE A 194 17.81 12.91 -22.76
CA PHE A 194 18.22 11.64 -23.37
C PHE A 194 18.85 11.81 -24.76
N GLY A 195 18.84 13.01 -25.33
CA GLY A 195 19.30 13.25 -26.70
C GLY A 195 18.44 12.56 -27.76
N TRP A 196 17.19 12.21 -27.44
CA TRP A 196 16.30 11.54 -28.38
C TRP A 196 15.73 12.55 -29.37
N THR A 197 15.61 12.15 -30.64
CA THR A 197 14.84 12.95 -31.60
C THR A 197 13.34 12.87 -31.25
N PRO A 198 12.52 13.85 -31.68
CA PRO A 198 11.07 13.77 -31.51
C PRO A 198 10.47 12.48 -32.06
N GLU A 199 10.95 12.01 -33.21
CA GLU A 199 10.48 10.80 -33.88
C GLU A 199 10.79 9.55 -33.05
N LYS A 200 12.01 9.48 -32.50
CA LYS A 200 12.38 8.39 -31.57
C LYS A 200 11.51 8.40 -30.33
N THR A 201 11.20 9.58 -29.78
CA THR A 201 10.30 9.67 -28.62
C THR A 201 8.93 9.12 -28.96
N ASP A 202 8.39 9.49 -30.12
CA ASP A 202 7.06 9.06 -30.56
C ASP A 202 6.99 7.56 -30.82
N GLU A 203 8.05 6.96 -31.40
CA GLU A 203 8.16 5.52 -31.66
C GLU A 203 7.94 4.68 -30.39
N TYR A 204 8.52 5.10 -29.26
CA TYR A 204 8.37 4.39 -27.99
C TYR A 204 7.09 4.77 -27.22
N ILE A 205 6.71 6.05 -27.26
CA ILE A 205 5.69 6.58 -26.36
C ILE A 205 4.28 6.51 -26.96
N LEU A 206 4.10 6.87 -28.23
CA LEU A 206 2.76 6.94 -28.81
C LEU A 206 2.01 5.60 -28.76
N PRO A 207 2.64 4.42 -29.01
CA PRO A 207 1.95 3.15 -28.87
C PRO A 207 1.36 2.94 -27.46
N LYS A 208 2.06 3.41 -26.43
CA LYS A 208 1.62 3.32 -25.03
C LYS A 208 0.54 4.34 -24.67
N ILE A 209 0.57 5.52 -25.30
CA ILE A 209 -0.52 6.49 -25.18
C ILE A 209 -1.80 5.96 -25.84
N GLY A 210 -1.70 5.40 -27.05
CA GLY A 210 -2.84 4.75 -27.72
C GLY A 210 -3.41 3.61 -26.88
N GLU A 211 -2.56 2.69 -26.40
CA GLU A 211 -2.98 1.57 -25.54
C GLU A 211 -3.68 2.06 -24.26
N ARG A 212 -3.16 3.12 -23.62
CA ARG A 212 -3.79 3.75 -22.44
C ARG A 212 -5.19 4.28 -22.75
N ASP A 213 -5.34 5.00 -23.86
CA ASP A 213 -6.61 5.62 -24.24
C ASP A 213 -7.65 4.55 -24.63
N LEU A 214 -7.21 3.48 -25.31
CA LEU A 214 -8.04 2.30 -25.56
C LEU A 214 -8.46 1.59 -24.27
N ARG A 215 -7.56 1.44 -23.30
CA ARG A 215 -7.89 0.84 -21.99
C ARG A 215 -8.90 1.68 -21.21
N ARG A 216 -8.78 3.01 -21.24
CA ARG A 216 -9.78 3.91 -20.65
C ARG A 216 -11.16 3.75 -21.31
N PHE A 217 -11.19 3.68 -22.63
CA PHE A 217 -12.41 3.46 -23.39
C PHE A 217 -13.04 2.09 -23.06
N SER A 218 -12.26 1.02 -23.03
CA SER A 218 -12.72 -0.32 -22.67
C SER A 218 -13.25 -0.39 -21.23
N ASN A 219 -12.56 0.23 -20.27
CA ASN A 219 -13.01 0.30 -18.88
C ASN A 219 -14.35 1.03 -18.73
N LEU A 220 -14.53 2.15 -19.45
CA LEU A 220 -15.80 2.88 -19.46
C LEU A 220 -16.94 2.01 -20.00
N ARG A 221 -16.74 1.32 -21.12
CA ARG A 221 -17.73 0.40 -21.69
C ARG A 221 -18.07 -0.75 -20.74
N SER A 222 -17.04 -1.37 -20.15
CA SER A 222 -17.20 -2.47 -19.20
C SER A 222 -18.01 -2.02 -17.98
N THR A 223 -17.72 -0.84 -17.45
CA THR A 223 -18.42 -0.27 -16.29
C THR A 223 -19.89 0.01 -16.60
N LEU A 224 -20.18 0.62 -17.76
CA LEU A 224 -21.56 0.85 -18.22
C LEU A 224 -22.33 -0.46 -18.40
N SER A 225 -21.69 -1.47 -18.99
CA SER A 225 -22.29 -2.79 -19.17
C SER A 225 -22.62 -3.47 -17.83
N VAL A 226 -21.74 -3.39 -16.83
CA VAL A 226 -21.98 -3.91 -15.47
C VAL A 226 -23.16 -3.20 -14.80
N LEU A 227 -23.36 -1.92 -15.08
CA LEU A 227 -24.50 -1.14 -14.62
C LEU A 227 -25.78 -1.37 -15.46
N GLY A 228 -25.75 -2.26 -16.45
CA GLY A 228 -26.88 -2.56 -17.33
C GLY A 228 -27.14 -1.49 -18.40
N VAL A 229 -26.22 -0.56 -18.61
CA VAL A 229 -26.33 0.51 -19.61
C VAL A 229 -25.59 0.09 -20.88
N GLN A 230 -26.32 -0.11 -21.97
CA GLN A 230 -25.76 -0.37 -23.29
C GLN A 230 -25.79 0.93 -24.10
N VAL A 231 -24.61 1.54 -24.29
CA VAL A 231 -24.46 2.78 -25.09
C VAL A 231 -23.83 2.42 -26.44
N PRO A 232 -24.49 2.76 -27.56
CA PRO A 232 -23.89 2.65 -28.89
C PRO A 232 -22.57 3.42 -29.01
N LEU A 233 -21.61 2.94 -29.81
CA LEU A 233 -20.27 3.55 -29.93
C LEU A 233 -20.29 5.03 -30.33
N ASN A 234 -21.26 5.45 -31.14
CA ASN A 234 -21.45 6.82 -31.61
C ASN A 234 -22.05 7.76 -30.55
N GLU A 235 -22.61 7.21 -29.47
CA GLU A 235 -23.20 7.97 -28.35
C GLU A 235 -22.29 7.96 -27.11
N MET A 236 -21.12 7.33 -27.21
CA MET A 236 -20.14 7.31 -26.13
C MET A 236 -19.60 8.72 -25.87
N PRO A 237 -19.43 9.13 -24.60
CA PRO A 237 -18.93 10.46 -24.25
C PRO A 237 -17.46 10.66 -24.66
N VAL A 238 -16.75 9.57 -24.93
CA VAL A 238 -15.38 9.55 -25.47
C VAL A 238 -15.40 8.69 -26.74
N PRO A 239 -14.90 9.18 -27.88
CA PRO A 239 -14.88 8.40 -29.11
C PRO A 239 -13.98 7.18 -28.99
N CYS A 240 -14.25 6.16 -29.79
CA CYS A 240 -13.39 4.99 -29.87
C CYS A 240 -12.02 5.42 -30.44
N PRO A 241 -10.89 5.09 -29.79
CA PRO A 241 -9.57 5.54 -30.25
C PRO A 241 -9.04 4.71 -31.43
N ILE A 242 -9.72 3.65 -31.84
CA ILE A 242 -9.34 2.80 -32.97
C ILE A 242 -10.32 2.99 -34.13
N SER A 243 -9.77 3.14 -35.33
CA SER A 243 -10.58 3.25 -36.56
C SER A 243 -10.89 1.89 -37.17
N SER A 244 -9.94 0.94 -37.10
CA SER A 244 -10.14 -0.42 -37.60
C SER A 244 -9.16 -1.43 -37.01
N ILE A 245 -9.56 -2.69 -36.99
CA ILE A 245 -8.67 -3.83 -36.74
C ILE A 245 -8.08 -4.26 -38.07
N ILE A 246 -6.75 -4.27 -38.17
CA ILE A 246 -6.04 -4.61 -39.41
C ILE A 246 -5.88 -6.12 -39.54
N LYS A 247 -5.33 -6.78 -38.51
CA LYS A 247 -5.20 -8.23 -38.46
C LYS A 247 -4.89 -8.74 -37.05
N GLN A 248 -5.14 -10.03 -36.82
CA GLN A 248 -4.73 -10.72 -35.61
C GLN A 248 -3.21 -10.99 -35.61
N ARG A 249 -2.61 -10.90 -34.43
CA ARG A 249 -1.19 -11.11 -34.15
C ARG A 249 -1.03 -12.03 -32.94
N LYS A 250 0.14 -12.67 -32.83
CA LYS A 250 0.60 -13.32 -31.61
C LYS A 250 1.93 -12.70 -31.20
N VAL A 251 2.01 -12.19 -29.97
CA VAL A 251 3.24 -11.62 -29.40
C VAL A 251 3.53 -12.37 -28.11
N GLN A 252 4.69 -13.03 -28.05
CA GLN A 252 5.10 -13.84 -26.89
C GLN A 252 4.04 -14.87 -26.43
N GLY A 253 3.31 -15.45 -27.39
CA GLY A 253 2.26 -16.44 -27.12
C GLY A 253 0.89 -15.86 -26.78
N SER A 254 0.79 -14.56 -26.51
CA SER A 254 -0.47 -13.85 -26.24
C SER A 254 -1.15 -13.40 -27.51
N ASP A 255 -2.49 -13.51 -27.54
CA ASP A 255 -3.30 -13.01 -28.64
C ASP A 255 -3.37 -11.48 -28.62
N CYS A 256 -3.12 -10.87 -29.78
CA CYS A 256 -3.09 -9.42 -29.95
C CYS A 256 -3.75 -9.04 -31.28
N PHE A 257 -4.05 -7.75 -31.44
CA PHE A 257 -4.50 -7.19 -32.72
C PHE A 257 -3.59 -6.05 -33.14
N GLU A 258 -3.26 -6.01 -34.43
CA GLU A 258 -2.73 -4.80 -35.06
C GLU A 258 -3.90 -3.90 -35.40
N VAL A 259 -3.93 -2.69 -34.86
CA VAL A 259 -5.02 -1.73 -35.01
C VAL A 259 -4.54 -0.46 -35.71
N ALA A 260 -5.45 0.18 -36.44
CA ALA A 260 -5.26 1.55 -36.92
C ALA A 260 -5.88 2.52 -35.90
N TRP A 261 -5.15 3.59 -35.58
CA TRP A 261 -5.59 4.59 -34.60
C TRP A 261 -6.49 5.65 -35.24
N GLU A 262 -7.41 6.18 -34.46
CA GLU A 262 -8.19 7.36 -34.78
C GLU A 262 -7.73 8.51 -33.89
N HIS A 263 -7.59 9.71 -34.46
CA HIS A 263 -7.21 10.93 -33.72
C HIS A 263 -5.87 10.91 -32.96
N LEU A 264 -4.95 9.99 -33.28
CA LEU A 264 -3.61 9.92 -32.68
C LEU A 264 -2.52 10.29 -33.71
N ASP A 265 -2.29 11.60 -33.86
CA ASP A 265 -1.31 12.11 -34.81
C ASP A 265 0.08 11.52 -34.58
N GLY A 266 0.75 11.08 -35.65
CA GLY A 266 2.09 10.48 -35.58
C GLY A 266 2.13 8.99 -35.29
N LEU A 267 1.00 8.35 -34.95
CA LEU A 267 0.91 6.89 -34.86
C LEU A 267 -0.18 6.35 -35.77
N LYS A 268 0.21 5.68 -36.85
CA LYS A 268 -0.77 5.07 -37.78
C LYS A 268 -1.33 3.77 -37.23
N THR A 269 -0.44 2.88 -36.80
CA THR A 269 -0.80 1.55 -36.34
C THR A 269 0.04 1.14 -35.15
N SER A 270 -0.49 0.27 -34.30
CA SER A 270 0.31 -0.45 -33.31
C SER A 270 -0.38 -1.76 -32.91
N ILE A 271 0.31 -2.58 -32.12
CA ILE A 271 -0.22 -3.84 -31.61
C ILE A 271 -0.76 -3.60 -30.21
N VAL A 272 -2.00 -4.03 -29.97
CA VAL A 272 -2.65 -3.98 -28.66
C VAL A 272 -3.07 -5.39 -28.21
N PRO A 273 -3.11 -5.64 -26.88
CA PRO A 273 -3.66 -6.86 -26.31
C PRO A 273 -5.12 -7.12 -26.73
N ALA A 274 -5.49 -8.38 -26.94
CA ALA A 274 -6.84 -8.75 -27.41
C ALA A 274 -7.96 -8.45 -26.40
N ASP A 275 -7.67 -8.46 -25.10
CA ASP A 275 -8.60 -8.13 -24.01
C ASP A 275 -9.08 -6.66 -24.05
N LEU A 276 -8.36 -5.78 -24.74
CA LEU A 276 -8.78 -4.38 -24.91
C LEU A 276 -9.78 -4.17 -26.05
N ILE A 277 -9.98 -5.18 -26.91
CA ILE A 277 -10.80 -5.09 -28.11
C ILE A 277 -12.16 -5.79 -27.94
N GLN A 278 -12.18 -6.90 -27.20
CA GLN A 278 -13.37 -7.70 -26.91
C GLN A 278 -14.37 -6.93 -26.04
#